data_AF-A0A2P7SDC5-F1
#
_entry.id   AF-A0A2P7SDC5-F1
#
_cell.length_a   1.000
_cell.length_b   1.000
_cell.length_c   1.000
_cell.angle_alpha   90.00
_cell.angle_beta   90.00
_cell.angle_gamma   90.00
#
_symmetry.space_group_name_H-M   'P 1'
#
loop_
_entity.id
_entity.type
_entity.pdbx_description
1 polymer ?
#
loop_
_entity_poly.entity_id
_entity_poly.type
_entity_poly.pdbx_seq_one_letter_code
_entity_poly.pdbx_strand_id
1 'polypeptide(L)'
;MYILMYAMVNRLADVYANLNQAYMAALMVCPMVVIELWLMRGMYANRAANLAIVVASILVFAAAWAMTRQQTAIGDEQFLRSMIPHHSGAVLMCEQAPIEDAEIRDLCGTIIPGQQAEIDQMKAILARLRAE
;
A
#
# COMPACT_ATOMS: atom_id res chain seq x y z
N MET A 1 -5.34 3.92 -8.46
CA MET A 1 -4.18 3.29 -7.79
C MET A 1 -4.57 2.59 -6.50
N TYR A 2 -5.30 3.23 -5.59
CA TYR A 2 -5.66 2.64 -4.27
C TYR A 2 -6.22 1.20 -4.31
N ILE A 3 -7.29 0.95 -5.06
CA ILE A 3 -7.92 -0.39 -5.13
C ILE A 3 -6.95 -1.44 -5.71
N LEU A 4 -6.10 -1.05 -6.66
CA LEU A 4 -5.17 -1.97 -7.32
C LEU A 4 -4.07 -2.47 -6.37
N MET A 5 -3.82 -1.77 -5.26
CA MET A 5 -2.87 -2.24 -4.24
C MET A 5 -3.32 -3.53 -3.57
N TYR A 6 -4.62 -3.85 -3.58
CA TYR A 6 -5.13 -5.12 -3.06
C TYR A 6 -5.00 -6.29 -4.05
N ALA A 7 -4.52 -6.07 -5.28
CA ALA A 7 -4.34 -7.13 -6.26
C ALA A 7 -3.31 -8.19 -5.81
N MET A 8 -2.44 -7.85 -4.88
CA MET A 8 -1.45 -8.77 -4.30
C MET A 8 -1.91 -9.43 -3.00
N VAL A 9 -3.13 -9.21 -2.52
CA VAL A 9 -3.62 -9.88 -1.31
C VAL A 9 -4.01 -11.32 -1.64
N ASN A 10 -3.56 -12.30 -0.86
CA ASN A 10 -3.82 -13.72 -1.14
C ASN A 10 -5.31 -14.09 -1.04
N ARG A 11 -6.02 -13.51 -0.06
CA ARG A 11 -7.44 -13.80 0.20
C ARG A 11 -8.24 -12.52 0.32
N LEU A 12 -9.45 -12.50 -0.25
CA LEU A 12 -10.36 -11.34 -0.13
C LEU A 12 -10.69 -10.97 1.33
N ALA A 13 -10.68 -11.96 2.24
CA ALA A 13 -10.89 -11.73 3.67
C ALA A 13 -9.77 -10.93 4.36
N ASP A 14 -8.64 -10.70 3.68
CA ASP A 14 -7.50 -9.93 4.19
C ASP A 14 -7.47 -8.51 3.61
N VAL A 15 -8.51 -8.11 2.86
CA VAL A 15 -8.63 -6.77 2.27
C VAL A 15 -9.22 -5.80 3.31
N TYR A 16 -8.37 -4.90 3.80
CA TYR A 16 -8.76 -3.86 4.73
C TYR A 16 -8.34 -2.48 4.22
N ALA A 17 -9.31 -1.59 3.98
CA ALA A 17 -9.04 -0.18 3.70
C ALA A 17 -8.18 0.42 4.81
N ASN A 18 -7.09 1.12 4.47
CA ASN A 18 -6.19 1.73 5.45
C ASN A 18 -5.53 3.01 4.89
N LEU A 19 -5.04 3.84 5.82
CA LEU A 19 -4.40 5.13 5.50
C LEU A 19 -3.01 4.99 4.87
N ASN A 20 -2.22 4.01 5.29
CA ASN A 20 -0.89 3.77 4.71
C ASN A 20 -0.98 3.53 3.19
N GLN A 21 -1.95 2.74 2.72
CA GLN A 21 -2.20 2.58 1.28
C GLN A 21 -2.70 3.86 0.60
N ALA A 22 -3.44 4.72 1.30
CA ALA A 22 -3.89 5.99 0.74
C ALA A 22 -2.70 6.94 0.53
N TYR A 23 -1.78 7.00 1.48
CA TYR A 23 -0.52 7.74 1.35
C TYR A 23 0.33 7.21 0.19
N MET A 24 0.49 5.88 0.09
CA MET A 24 1.22 5.26 -1.02
C MET A 24 0.57 5.52 -2.38
N ALA A 25 -0.77 5.46 -2.47
CA ALA A 25 -1.48 5.78 -3.69
C ALA A 25 -1.23 7.24 -4.13
N ALA A 26 -1.20 8.19 -3.18
CA ALA A 26 -0.86 9.58 -3.47
C ALA A 26 0.60 9.73 -3.95
N LEU A 27 1.54 9.00 -3.32
CA LEU A 27 2.95 8.98 -3.72
C LEU A 27 3.17 8.46 -5.14
N MET A 28 2.33 7.55 -5.64
CA MET A 28 2.40 7.06 -7.01
C MET A 28 1.71 8.01 -8.01
N VAL A 29 0.53 8.53 -7.66
CA VAL A 29 -0.27 9.37 -8.57
C VAL A 29 0.38 10.74 -8.80
N CYS A 30 0.93 11.38 -7.76
CA CYS A 30 1.44 12.75 -7.90
C CYS A 30 2.60 12.88 -8.92
N PRO A 31 3.63 12.00 -8.92
CA PRO A 31 4.66 12.01 -9.95
C PRO A 31 4.11 11.70 -11.34
N MET A 32 3.15 10.77 -11.45
CA MET A 32 2.53 10.44 -12.74
C MET A 32 1.85 11.66 -13.36
N VAL A 33 1.08 12.42 -12.58
CA VAL A 33 0.43 13.66 -13.04
C VAL A 33 1.46 14.68 -13.55
N VAL A 34 2.59 14.84 -12.85
CA VAL A 34 3.67 15.74 -13.29
C VAL A 34 4.32 15.27 -14.59
N ILE A 35 4.59 13.95 -14.71
CA ILE A 35 5.13 13.35 -15.92
C ILE A 35 4.16 13.51 -17.09
N GLU A 36 2.86 13.29 -16.86
CA GLU A 36 1.79 13.43 -17.84
C GLU A 36 1.73 14.86 -18.41
N LEU A 37 1.71 15.86 -17.52
CA LEU A 37 1.71 17.27 -17.92
C LEU A 37 2.98 17.67 -18.68
N TRP A 38 4.12 17.06 -18.37
CA TRP A 38 5.37 17.31 -19.08
C TRP A 38 5.39 16.68 -20.48
N LEU A 39 5.03 15.41 -20.58
CA LEU A 39 5.01 14.66 -21.85
C LEU A 39 3.94 15.20 -22.81
N MET A 40 2.75 15.50 -22.30
CA MET A 40 1.61 15.99 -23.08
C MET A 40 1.43 17.50 -22.98
N ARG A 41 2.51 18.26 -22.76
CA ARG A 41 2.49 19.74 -22.62
C ARG A 41 1.80 20.48 -23.77
N GLY A 42 1.75 19.89 -24.97
CA GLY A 42 1.08 20.47 -26.14
C GLY A 42 -0.45 20.36 -26.12
N MET A 43 -0.99 19.43 -25.32
CA MET A 43 -2.43 19.17 -25.23
C MET A 43 -3.10 20.06 -24.17
N TYR A 44 -2.37 20.45 -23.13
CA TYR A 44 -2.89 21.27 -22.03
C TYR A 44 -2.56 22.76 -22.20
N ALA A 45 -3.46 23.52 -22.84
CA ALA A 45 -3.21 24.91 -23.19
C ALA A 45 -3.12 25.90 -22.00
N ASN A 46 -3.83 25.62 -20.89
CA ASN A 46 -3.90 26.55 -19.76
C ASN A 46 -2.68 26.42 -18.84
N ARG A 47 -1.67 27.26 -19.07
CA ARG A 47 -0.41 27.26 -18.30
C ARG A 47 -0.60 27.52 -16.80
N ALA A 48 -1.56 28.35 -16.42
CA ALA A 48 -1.81 28.66 -15.02
C ALA A 48 -2.41 27.44 -14.28
N ALA A 49 -3.37 26.76 -14.90
CA ALA A 49 -3.95 25.54 -14.36
C ALA A 49 -2.89 24.42 -14.26
N ASN A 50 -2.07 24.23 -15.31
CA ASN A 50 -1.01 23.23 -15.29
C ASN A 50 0.00 23.48 -14.18
N LEU A 51 0.43 24.74 -14.00
CA LEU A 51 1.33 25.11 -12.91
C LEU A 51 0.71 24.85 -11.53
N ALA A 52 -0.57 25.21 -11.36
CA ALA A 52 -1.29 24.94 -10.11
C ALA A 52 -1.35 23.43 -9.80
N ILE A 53 -1.63 22.59 -10.80
CA ILE A 53 -1.66 21.14 -10.65
C ILE A 53 -0.27 20.60 -10.28
N VAL A 54 0.80 21.07 -10.92
CA VAL A 54 2.18 20.66 -10.60
C VAL A 54 2.52 21.04 -9.15
N VAL A 55 2.28 22.29 -8.75
CA VAL A 55 2.55 22.76 -7.38
C VAL A 55 1.75 21.94 -6.36
N ALA A 56 0.45 21.74 -6.61
CA ALA A 56 -0.39 20.92 -5.73
C ALA A 56 0.12 19.48 -5.64
N SER A 57 0.53 18.88 -6.76
CA SER A 57 1.07 17.52 -6.80
C SER A 57 2.36 17.39 -6.00
N ILE A 58 3.27 18.37 -6.08
CA ILE A 58 4.51 18.39 -5.30
C ILE A 58 4.21 18.51 -3.79
N LEU A 59 3.28 19.38 -3.40
CA LEU A 59 2.89 19.56 -2.00
C LEU A 59 2.23 18.30 -1.43
N VAL A 60 1.30 17.70 -2.17
CA VAL A 60 0.64 16.44 -1.77
C VAL A 60 1.65 15.31 -1.71
N PHE A 61 2.58 15.22 -2.66
CA PHE A 61 3.67 14.23 -2.62
C PHE A 61 4.52 14.38 -1.37
N ALA A 62 4.99 15.59 -1.06
CA ALA A 62 5.82 15.85 0.11
C ALA A 62 5.07 15.54 1.42
N ALA A 63 3.78 15.91 1.49
CA ALA A 63 2.94 15.59 2.63
C ALA A 63 2.72 14.08 2.77
N ALA A 64 2.35 13.38 1.70
CA ALA A 64 2.16 11.92 1.70
C ALA A 64 3.45 11.17 2.07
N TRP A 65 4.60 11.64 1.57
CA TRP A 65 5.91 11.11 1.95
C TRP A 65 6.15 11.27 3.45
N ALA A 66 5.96 12.48 3.98
CA ALA A 66 6.13 12.76 5.39
C ALA A 66 5.19 11.92 6.27
N MET A 67 3.91 11.86 5.92
CA MET A 67 2.89 11.07 6.65
C MET A 67 3.23 9.58 6.65
N THR A 68 3.69 9.05 5.52
CA THR A 68 4.15 7.65 5.43
C THR A 68 5.36 7.42 6.33
N ARG A 69 6.36 8.31 6.30
CA ARG A 69 7.59 8.16 7.10
C ARG A 69 7.37 8.35 8.60
N GLN A 70 6.43 9.20 8.98
CA GLN A 70 6.11 9.52 10.37
C GLN A 70 4.98 8.67 10.94
N GLN A 71 4.36 7.82 10.12
CA GLN A 71 3.16 7.03 10.49
C GLN A 71 2.06 7.93 11.09
N THR A 72 1.86 9.11 10.50
CA THR A 72 0.86 10.08 10.95
C THR A 72 -0.54 9.48 10.89
N ALA A 73 -1.31 9.61 11.97
CA ALA A 73 -2.66 9.05 12.11
C ALA A 73 -2.76 7.51 11.98
N ILE A 74 -1.64 6.79 12.10
CA ILE A 74 -1.62 5.31 12.13
C ILE A 74 -1.64 4.85 13.59
N GLY A 75 -2.83 4.82 14.20
CA GLY A 75 -3.05 4.16 15.49
C GLY A 75 -3.25 2.64 15.36
N ASP A 76 -3.55 1.96 16.46
CA ASP A 76 -3.65 0.49 16.54
C ASP A 76 -4.51 -0.13 15.44
N GLU A 77 -5.74 0.37 15.23
CA GLU A 77 -6.61 -0.16 14.18
C GLU A 77 -6.01 0.04 12.78
N GLN A 78 -5.44 1.22 12.48
CA GLN A 78 -4.86 1.50 11.17
C GLN A 78 -3.60 0.67 10.92
N PHE A 79 -2.81 0.44 11.97
CA PHE A 79 -1.66 -0.46 11.91
C PHE A 79 -2.11 -1.86 11.49
N LEU A 80 -3.07 -2.46 12.21
CA LEU A 80 -3.57 -3.81 11.92
C LEU A 80 -4.19 -3.89 10.52
N ARG A 81 -5.01 -2.91 10.14
CA ARG A 81 -5.64 -2.85 8.80
C ARG A 81 -4.63 -2.68 7.67
N SER A 82 -3.46 -2.12 7.92
CA SER A 82 -2.39 -2.03 6.92
C SER A 82 -1.50 -3.27 6.88
N MET A 83 -1.27 -3.93 8.03
CA MET A 83 -0.38 -5.08 8.14
C MET A 83 -1.03 -6.39 7.68
N ILE A 84 -2.33 -6.59 7.90
CA ILE A 84 -3.05 -7.78 7.42
C ILE A 84 -2.90 -7.97 5.89
N PRO A 85 -3.24 -6.99 5.03
CA PRO A 85 -3.06 -7.15 3.58
C PRO A 85 -1.58 -7.24 3.18
N HIS A 86 -0.66 -6.58 3.91
CA HIS A 86 0.77 -6.68 3.66
C HIS A 86 1.29 -8.12 3.86
N HIS A 87 0.93 -8.75 4.99
CA HIS A 87 1.33 -10.11 5.32
C HIS A 87 0.70 -11.11 4.33
N SER A 88 -0.57 -10.87 3.97
CA SER A 88 -1.27 -11.67 2.97
C SER A 88 -0.55 -11.65 1.61
N GLY A 89 0.05 -10.52 1.21
CA GLY A 89 0.85 -10.45 0.00
C GLY A 89 2.13 -11.28 0.05
N ALA A 90 2.81 -11.35 1.19
CA ALA A 90 3.97 -12.22 1.35
C ALA A 90 3.60 -13.71 1.19
N VAL A 91 2.44 -14.11 1.74
CA VAL A 91 1.90 -15.46 1.55
C VAL A 91 1.62 -15.75 0.08
N LEU A 92 0.92 -14.85 -0.63
CA LEU A 92 0.66 -14.99 -2.07
C LEU A 92 1.96 -15.20 -2.85
N MET A 93 2.98 -14.36 -2.61
CA MET A 93 4.26 -14.44 -3.31
C MET A 93 4.97 -15.78 -3.06
N CYS A 94 4.98 -16.26 -1.81
CA CYS A 94 5.59 -17.55 -1.47
C CYS A 94 4.83 -18.74 -2.08
N GLU A 95 3.50 -18.64 -2.20
CA GLU A 95 2.66 -19.71 -2.77
C GLU A 95 2.72 -19.76 -4.30
N GLN A 96 2.82 -18.61 -4.97
CA GLN A 96 2.64 -18.50 -6.42
C GLN A 96 3.93 -18.29 -7.22
N ALA A 97 4.99 -17.77 -6.60
CA ALA A 97 6.24 -17.55 -7.32
C ALA A 97 6.90 -18.90 -7.68
N PRO A 98 7.39 -19.08 -8.92
CA PRO A 98 8.07 -20.30 -9.35
C PRO A 98 9.51 -20.33 -8.82
N ILE A 99 9.67 -20.45 -7.51
CA ILE A 99 10.97 -20.44 -6.83
C ILE A 99 11.64 -21.80 -6.97
N GLU A 100 12.82 -21.82 -7.58
CA GLU A 100 13.61 -23.05 -7.82
C GLU A 100 14.70 -23.27 -6.77
N ASP A 101 15.27 -22.19 -6.23
CA ASP A 101 16.33 -22.25 -5.23
C ASP A 101 15.86 -22.89 -3.92
N ALA A 102 16.61 -23.89 -3.44
CA ALA A 102 16.22 -24.69 -2.28
C ALA A 102 16.20 -23.88 -0.98
N GLU A 103 17.15 -22.96 -0.79
CA GLU A 103 17.21 -22.12 0.40
C GLU A 103 15.99 -21.18 0.46
N ILE A 104 15.61 -20.61 -0.69
CA ILE A 104 14.43 -19.74 -0.78
C ILE A 104 13.13 -20.54 -0.56
N ARG A 105 13.05 -21.79 -1.04
CA ARG A 105 11.87 -22.65 -0.80
C ARG A 105 11.72 -22.99 0.67
N ASP A 106 12.81 -23.32 1.35
CA ASP A 106 12.80 -23.57 2.79
C ASP A 106 12.39 -22.31 3.57
N LEU A 107 12.91 -21.15 3.16
CA LEU A 107 12.48 -19.85 3.70
C LEU A 107 10.98 -19.63 3.51
N CYS A 108 10.43 -19.87 2.31
CA CYS A 108 8.99 -19.75 2.05
C CYS A 108 8.16 -20.71 2.91
N GLY A 109 8.67 -21.92 3.16
CA GLY A 109 8.08 -22.89 4.10
C GLY A 109 7.96 -22.37 5.53
N THR A 110 8.79 -21.40 5.94
CA THR A 110 8.68 -20.70 7.22
C THR A 110 7.83 -19.44 7.16
N ILE A 111 7.93 -18.66 6.06
CA ILE A 111 7.21 -17.40 5.89
C ILE A 111 5.70 -17.65 5.88
N ILE A 112 5.22 -18.63 5.12
CA ILE A 112 3.78 -18.89 4.96
C ILE A 112 3.08 -19.13 6.31
N PRO A 113 3.47 -20.13 7.12
CA PRO A 113 2.79 -20.39 8.39
C PRO A 113 2.99 -19.26 9.41
N GLY A 114 4.16 -18.59 9.42
CA GLY A 114 4.41 -17.46 10.31
C GLY A 114 3.50 -16.27 10.02
N GLN A 115 3.46 -15.84 8.75
CA GLN A 115 2.64 -14.72 8.31
C GLN A 115 1.13 -15.02 8.45
N GLN A 116 0.71 -16.28 8.22
CA GLN A 116 -0.68 -16.67 8.43
C GLN A 116 -1.08 -16.60 9.92
N ALA A 117 -0.22 -17.06 10.83
CA ALA A 117 -0.46 -16.94 12.27
C ALA A 117 -0.55 -15.47 12.73
N GLU A 118 0.32 -14.60 12.19
CA GLU A 118 0.30 -13.17 12.45
C GLU A 118 -0.98 -12.51 11.91
N ILE A 119 -1.46 -12.90 10.72
CA ILE A 119 -2.75 -12.43 10.18
C ILE A 119 -3.90 -12.79 11.13
N ASP A 120 -3.95 -14.04 11.60
CA ASP A 120 -5.03 -14.51 12.47
C ASP A 120 -5.00 -13.78 13.82
N GLN A 121 -3.81 -13.58 14.40
CA GLN A 121 -3.63 -12.78 15.61
C GLN A 121 -4.09 -11.32 15.39
N MET A 122 -3.68 -10.67 14.30
CA MET A 122 -4.06 -9.29 14.01
C MET A 122 -5.58 -9.14 13.82
N LYS A 123 -6.23 -10.09 13.14
CA LYS A 123 -7.69 -10.12 13.00
C LYS A 123 -8.40 -10.26 14.33
N ALA A 124 -7.90 -11.13 15.22
CA ALA A 124 -8.45 -11.29 16.56
C ALA A 124 -8.32 -10.01 17.40
N ILE A 125 -7.16 -9.35 17.36
CA ILE A 125 -6.94 -8.06 18.05
C ILE A 125 -7.87 -6.99 17.48
N LEU A 126 -7.99 -6.89 16.15
CA LEU A 126 -8.86 -5.91 15.50
C LEU A 126 -10.34 -6.13 15.85
N ALA A 127 -10.78 -7.39 15.92
CA ALA A 127 -12.13 -7.71 16.35
C ALA A 127 -12.40 -7.29 17.80
N ARG A 128 -11.43 -7.53 18.71
CA ARG A 128 -11.50 -7.08 20.11
C ARG A 128 -11.61 -5.56 20.20
N LEU A 129 -10.72 -4.81 19.53
CA LEU A 129 -10.71 -3.34 19.56
C LEU A 129 -12.01 -2.71 19.03
N ARG A 130 -12.75 -3.40 18.16
CA ARG A 130 -14.03 -2.93 17.61
C ARG A 130 -15.24 -3.28 18.48
N ALA A 131 -15.07 -4.18 19.43
CA ALA A 131 -16.11 -4.59 20.36
C ALA A 131 -16.09 -3.77 21.67
N GLU A 132 -14.99 -3.04 21.91
CA GLU A 132 -14.82 -2.04 22.97
C GLU A 132 -15.46 -0.69 22.57
#